data_AF-T1FMT6-F1
#
_entry.id   AF-T1FMT6-F1
#
_cell.length_a   1.000
_cell.length_b   1.000
_cell.length_c   1.000
_cell.angle_alpha   90.00
_cell.angle_beta   90.00
_cell.angle_gamma   90.00
#
_symmetry.space_group_name_H-M   'P 1'
#
loop_
_entity.id
_entity.type
_entity.pdbx_description
1 polymer ?
#
loop_
_entity_poly.entity_id
_entity_poly.type
_entity_poly.pdbx_seq_one_letter_code
_entity_poly.pdbx_strand_id
1 'polypeptide(L)'
;MGEVPISTVSAHVFQIDSETKKKWLPTSEQAVDVSFYFDNAHNTYRLISLENNKVLINCTLLPNMKFVKTSQKFGQWIDSQVATVYGLGFSSETELNRFADKFEEIRLLLSDKKRGLDPPPPVKPKSSSLASDKLNEVEKTEISKIASNLRHVHVSNSSNNSGSNKNEVATTKISNGFSSNSPSSPSTTTTATNSYFHSDSNCNNIKCTHTIAQLKVENDKLKLELAQSSARAKEWEVEMQSLRNKNALLTTTLEESHENVEQWRKQLASYTDEIALNREKIAEVERLQESLLETQSRLAEVERNSNIKQTELDQLRSTYNDLKRQDLRNQQSSSMLQSLEKENSRLKLDLRDLKRELEGQQQQLSSSTNSFASNRAKVQTLQEQISHKINELYEMNDQLAEQLQMFS
;
A
#
# COMPACT_ATOMS: atom_id res chain seq x y z
N MET A 1 21.81 -23.17 -8.70
CA MET A 1 20.54 -22.49 -9.01
C MET A 1 20.65 -21.11 -8.42
N GLY A 2 21.11 -20.15 -9.23
CA GLY A 2 21.85 -18.98 -8.77
C GLY A 2 21.01 -17.71 -8.55
N GLU A 3 21.60 -16.79 -7.81
CA GLU A 3 21.16 -15.40 -7.68
C GLU A 3 21.06 -14.76 -9.07
N VAL A 4 19.92 -14.16 -9.41
CA VAL A 4 19.71 -13.53 -10.73
C VAL A 4 20.04 -12.04 -10.61
N PRO A 5 21.00 -11.49 -11.39
CA PRO A 5 21.29 -10.07 -11.38
C PRO A 5 20.14 -9.30 -12.03
N ILE A 6 19.70 -8.22 -11.38
CA ILE A 6 18.57 -7.38 -11.82
C ILE A 6 19.11 -6.09 -12.44
N SER A 7 20.01 -5.42 -11.73
CA SER A 7 20.59 -4.15 -12.15
C SER A 7 21.93 -3.94 -11.45
N THR A 8 22.88 -3.35 -12.15
CA THR A 8 24.23 -3.07 -11.67
C THR A 8 24.55 -1.60 -11.92
N VAL A 9 25.24 -0.97 -10.97
CA VAL A 9 25.78 0.38 -11.07
C VAL A 9 27.21 0.40 -10.54
N SER A 10 28.03 1.33 -11.02
CA SER A 10 29.40 1.52 -10.50
C SER A 10 29.41 2.66 -9.49
N ALA A 11 29.98 2.42 -8.29
CA ALA A 11 30.05 3.42 -7.23
C ALA A 11 31.22 3.16 -6.26
N HIS A 12 31.70 4.22 -5.61
CA HIS A 12 32.60 4.09 -4.46
C HIS A 12 31.77 3.76 -3.22
N VAL A 13 32.19 2.74 -2.46
CA VAL A 13 31.47 2.27 -1.27
C VAL A 13 32.09 2.87 -0.01
N PHE A 14 31.22 3.35 0.88
CA PHE A 14 31.58 3.88 2.18
C PHE A 14 30.73 3.22 3.28
N GLN A 15 31.30 3.14 4.47
CA GLN A 15 30.60 2.71 5.68
C GLN A 15 30.77 3.77 6.76
N ILE A 16 29.74 4.02 7.56
CA ILE A 16 29.91 4.85 8.74
C ILE A 16 30.71 4.08 9.79
N ASP A 17 31.66 4.76 10.41
CA ASP A 17 32.41 4.22 11.54
C ASP A 17 31.44 3.74 12.65
N SER A 18 31.59 2.48 13.07
CA SER A 18 30.77 1.84 14.08
C SER A 18 30.91 2.49 15.46
N GLU A 19 32.08 3.05 15.77
CA GLU A 19 32.38 3.64 17.08
C GLU A 19 31.88 5.09 17.15
N THR A 20 32.22 5.91 16.15
CA THR A 20 31.91 7.34 16.20
C THR A 20 30.56 7.72 15.60
N LYS A 21 29.98 6.87 14.74
CA LYS A 21 28.72 7.11 13.99
C LYS A 21 28.65 8.47 13.29
N LYS A 22 29.80 9.10 13.01
CA LYS A 22 29.90 10.46 12.45
C LYS A 22 30.85 10.56 11.25
N LYS A 23 31.75 9.59 11.09
CA LYS A 23 32.76 9.60 10.04
C LYS A 23 32.47 8.53 8.98
N TRP A 24 32.57 8.92 7.71
CA TRP A 24 32.55 7.99 6.59
C TRP A 24 33.95 7.40 6.38
N LEU A 25 34.03 6.08 6.33
CA LEU A 25 35.23 5.32 6.01
C LEU A 25 35.08 4.73 4.60
N PRO A 26 36.05 4.95 3.70
CA PRO A 26 36.04 4.30 2.39
C PRO A 26 36.19 2.79 2.58
N THR A 27 35.30 2.04 1.94
CA THR A 27 35.27 0.58 1.97
C THR A 27 35.78 -0.02 0.66
N SER A 28 35.70 0.73 -0.44
CA SER A 28 36.35 0.42 -1.72
C SER A 28 37.46 1.44 -2.03
N GLU A 29 38.52 0.99 -2.71
CA GLU A 29 39.59 1.88 -3.20
C GLU A 29 39.20 2.54 -4.53
N GLN A 30 38.41 1.85 -5.35
CA GLN A 30 37.92 2.34 -6.63
C GLN A 30 36.40 2.23 -6.71
N ALA A 31 35.83 2.71 -7.82
CA ALA A 31 34.43 2.46 -8.12
C ALA A 31 34.25 0.97 -8.43
N VAL A 32 33.35 0.32 -7.68
CA VAL A 32 33.06 -1.12 -7.78
C VAL A 32 31.63 -1.33 -8.24
N ASP A 33 31.36 -2.51 -8.78
CA ASP A 33 30.01 -2.89 -9.16
C ASP A 33 29.16 -3.16 -7.91
N VAL A 34 28.04 -2.45 -7.84
CA VAL A 34 27.00 -2.61 -6.82
C VAL A 34 25.76 -3.12 -7.54
N SER A 35 25.36 -4.34 -7.23
CA SER A 35 24.34 -5.06 -7.99
C SER A 35 23.18 -5.51 -7.10
N PHE A 36 21.95 -5.32 -7.61
CA PHE A 36 20.75 -5.92 -7.05
C PHE A 36 20.59 -7.34 -7.58
N TYR A 37 20.37 -8.28 -6.67
CA TYR A 37 20.12 -9.68 -6.95
C TYR A 37 18.76 -10.10 -6.38
N PHE A 38 18.10 -11.03 -7.07
CA PHE A 38 17.02 -11.80 -6.49
C PHE A 38 17.54 -13.19 -6.10
N ASP A 39 17.44 -13.50 -4.81
CA ASP A 39 17.80 -14.78 -4.25
C ASP A 39 16.55 -15.68 -4.26
N ASN A 40 16.50 -16.59 -5.24
CA ASN A 40 15.36 -17.51 -5.39
C ASN A 40 15.22 -18.49 -4.23
N ALA A 41 16.30 -18.83 -3.52
CA ALA A 41 16.25 -19.81 -2.43
C ALA A 41 15.54 -19.22 -1.21
N HIS A 42 15.81 -17.96 -0.91
CA HIS A 42 15.24 -17.26 0.25
C HIS A 42 14.08 -16.33 -0.13
N ASN A 43 13.80 -16.16 -1.44
CA ASN A 43 12.77 -15.28 -1.97
C ASN A 43 12.94 -13.83 -1.49
N THR A 44 14.19 -13.37 -1.46
CA THR A 44 14.62 -12.05 -0.98
C THR A 44 15.36 -11.29 -2.08
N TYR A 45 15.36 -9.96 -1.95
CA TYR A 45 16.21 -9.09 -2.76
C TYR A 45 17.46 -8.73 -1.97
N ARG A 46 18.62 -8.81 -2.61
CA ARG A 46 19.92 -8.54 -1.99
C ARG A 46 20.69 -7.50 -2.79
N LEU A 47 21.41 -6.65 -2.09
CA LEU A 47 22.37 -5.71 -2.66
C LEU A 47 23.76 -6.24 -2.36
N ILE A 48 24.52 -6.55 -3.40
CA ILE A 48 25.82 -7.21 -3.29
C ILE A 48 26.86 -6.39 -4.04
N SER A 49 28.01 -6.19 -3.42
CA SER A 49 29.19 -5.58 -4.04
C SER A 49 30.45 -6.30 -3.57
N LEU A 50 31.36 -6.54 -4.52
CA LEU A 50 32.62 -7.27 -4.32
C LEU A 50 33.79 -6.42 -4.84
N GLU A 51 34.90 -6.45 -4.13
CA GLU A 51 36.19 -5.90 -4.58
C GLU A 51 37.28 -6.93 -4.31
N ASN A 52 38.03 -7.33 -5.33
CA ASN A 52 39.10 -8.34 -5.20
C ASN A 52 38.66 -9.63 -4.46
N ASN A 53 37.46 -10.13 -4.77
CA ASN A 53 36.84 -11.31 -4.14
C ASN A 53 36.52 -11.15 -2.63
N LYS A 54 36.58 -9.93 -2.10
CA LYS A 54 36.12 -9.55 -0.77
C LYS A 54 34.72 -8.95 -0.87
N VAL A 55 33.81 -9.40 -0.02
CA VAL A 55 32.46 -8.85 0.09
C VAL A 55 32.52 -7.49 0.78
N LEU A 56 32.10 -6.45 0.08
CA LEU A 56 32.00 -5.09 0.63
C LEU A 56 30.58 -4.81 1.12
N ILE A 57 29.58 -5.20 0.32
CA ILE A 57 28.16 -5.08 0.66
C ILE A 57 27.52 -6.45 0.48
N ASN A 58 26.78 -6.87 1.50
CA ASN A 58 25.86 -7.99 1.42
C ASN A 58 24.63 -7.66 2.27
N CYS A 59 23.72 -6.89 1.68
CA CYS A 59 22.58 -6.32 2.37
C CYS A 59 21.30 -7.00 1.86
N THR A 60 20.47 -7.54 2.76
CA THR A 60 19.14 -8.05 2.41
C THR A 60 18.13 -6.91 2.53
N LEU A 61 17.49 -6.55 1.43
CA LEU A 61 16.55 -5.42 1.38
C LEU A 61 15.26 -5.75 2.14
N LEU A 62 14.83 -4.83 3.00
CA LEU A 62 13.61 -4.93 3.80
C LEU A 62 12.59 -3.85 3.38
N PRO A 63 11.28 -4.09 3.56
CA PRO A 63 10.22 -3.15 3.14
C PRO A 63 10.33 -1.74 3.75
N ASN A 64 10.90 -1.64 4.95
CA ASN A 64 11.06 -0.40 5.70
C ASN A 64 12.41 0.30 5.48
N MET A 65 13.31 -0.28 4.67
CA MET A 65 14.58 0.36 4.34
C MET A 65 14.36 1.52 3.38
N LYS A 66 15.12 2.61 3.57
CA LYS A 66 15.06 3.79 2.71
C LYS A 66 16.45 4.16 2.24
N PHE A 67 16.57 4.43 0.95
CA PHE A 67 17.74 5.09 0.38
C PHE A 67 17.54 6.60 0.39
N VAL A 68 18.45 7.32 1.05
CA VAL A 68 18.39 8.78 1.23
C VAL A 68 19.52 9.42 0.45
N LYS A 69 19.18 10.30 -0.48
CA LYS A 69 20.14 11.14 -1.21
C LYS A 69 20.59 12.27 -0.28
N THR A 70 21.89 12.37 -0.01
CA THR A 70 22.45 13.43 0.86
C THR A 70 23.33 14.43 0.10
N SER A 71 23.65 14.15 -1.16
CA SER A 71 24.19 15.14 -2.10
C SER A 71 23.82 14.77 -3.54
N GLN A 72 24.27 15.58 -4.51
CA GLN A 72 24.03 15.36 -5.94
C GLN A 72 24.57 14.02 -6.46
N LYS A 73 25.61 13.46 -5.82
CA LYS A 73 26.26 12.21 -6.26
C LYS A 73 26.48 11.21 -5.12
N PHE A 74 25.80 11.41 -3.99
CA PHE A 74 25.96 10.54 -2.83
C PHE A 74 24.62 10.26 -2.17
N GLY A 75 24.41 8.99 -1.84
CA GLY A 75 23.27 8.56 -1.05
C GLY A 75 23.64 7.42 -0.11
N GLN A 76 22.76 7.16 0.84
CA GLN A 76 23.01 6.24 1.94
C GLN A 76 21.75 5.47 2.33
N TRP A 77 21.93 4.32 2.95
CA TRP A 77 20.85 3.59 3.63
C TRP A 77 21.38 2.96 4.91
N ILE A 78 20.45 2.59 5.77
CA ILE A 78 20.75 1.87 7.01
C ILE A 78 20.37 0.42 6.80
N ASP A 79 21.33 -0.48 7.04
CA ASP A 79 21.04 -1.90 7.21
C ASP A 79 20.92 -2.20 8.71
N SER A 80 19.67 -2.38 9.15
CA SER A 80 19.36 -2.67 10.54
C SER A 80 19.81 -4.06 10.99
N GLN A 81 20.00 -5.02 10.07
CA GLN A 81 20.44 -6.38 10.44
C GLN A 81 21.88 -6.39 10.93
N VAL A 82 22.74 -5.60 10.28
CA VAL A 82 24.16 -5.48 10.61
C VAL A 82 24.51 -4.14 11.31
N ALA A 83 23.49 -3.40 11.77
CA ALA A 83 23.59 -2.13 12.49
C ALA A 83 24.56 -1.11 11.85
N THR A 84 24.59 -1.09 10.51
CA THR A 84 25.56 -0.37 9.70
C THR A 84 24.85 0.61 8.76
N VAL A 85 25.50 1.75 8.51
CA VAL A 85 25.07 2.70 7.48
C VAL A 85 26.05 2.59 6.31
N TYR A 86 25.52 2.26 5.14
CA TYR A 86 26.27 2.23 3.90
C TYR A 86 26.02 3.51 3.11
N GLY A 87 27.06 3.95 2.40
CA GLY A 87 27.04 5.12 1.53
C GLY A 87 27.63 4.77 0.18
N LEU A 88 27.06 5.34 -0.89
CA LEU A 88 27.53 5.16 -2.25
C LEU A 88 27.80 6.52 -2.89
N GLY A 89 29.02 6.68 -3.41
CA GLY A 89 29.44 7.81 -4.21
C GLY A 89 29.46 7.45 -5.70
N PHE A 90 28.61 8.10 -6.49
CA PHE A 90 28.40 7.83 -7.91
C PHE A 90 29.23 8.76 -8.80
N SER A 91 29.47 8.35 -10.04
CA SER A 91 30.20 9.19 -11.00
C SER A 91 29.35 10.38 -11.48
N SER A 92 28.03 10.20 -11.55
CA SER A 92 27.05 11.19 -12.00
C SER A 92 25.76 11.18 -11.18
N GLU A 93 25.01 12.28 -11.24
CA GLU A 93 23.68 12.39 -10.64
C GLU A 93 22.69 11.40 -11.28
N THR A 94 22.83 11.15 -12.58
CA THR A 94 21.99 10.21 -13.32
C THR A 94 22.12 8.78 -12.77
N GLU A 95 23.33 8.33 -12.45
CA GLU A 95 23.55 7.02 -11.84
C GLU A 95 22.98 6.92 -10.41
N LEU A 96 23.14 7.98 -9.61
CA LEU A 96 22.52 8.08 -8.28
C LEU A 96 20.99 7.95 -8.38
N ASN A 97 20.37 8.67 -9.32
CA ASN A 97 18.93 8.65 -9.53
C ASN A 97 18.46 7.26 -9.97
N ARG A 98 19.14 6.66 -10.97
CA ARG A 98 18.84 5.30 -11.43
C ARG A 98 18.93 4.28 -10.29
N PHE A 99 19.94 4.38 -9.43
CA PHE A 99 20.08 3.50 -8.28
C PHE A 99 18.94 3.71 -7.27
N ALA A 100 18.63 4.96 -6.94
CA ALA A 100 17.58 5.30 -6.00
C ALA A 100 16.20 4.83 -6.47
N ASP A 101 15.88 5.01 -7.75
CA ASP A 101 14.61 4.57 -8.34
C ASP A 101 14.50 3.05 -8.29
N LYS A 102 15.59 2.32 -8.59
CA LYS A 102 15.60 0.86 -8.51
C LYS A 102 15.49 0.34 -7.08
N PHE A 103 16.11 1.03 -6.13
CA PHE A 103 16.00 0.72 -4.70
C PHE A 103 14.54 0.86 -4.25
N GLU A 104 13.86 1.94 -4.64
CA GLU A 104 12.47 2.19 -4.27
C GLU A 104 11.51 1.22 -4.96
N GLU A 105 11.74 0.88 -6.24
CA GLU A 105 10.97 -0.16 -6.96
C GLU A 105 10.98 -1.49 -6.20
N ILE A 106 12.17 -1.96 -5.80
CA ILE A 106 12.32 -3.20 -5.04
C ILE A 106 11.67 -3.09 -3.65
N ARG A 107 11.78 -1.94 -2.98
CA ARG A 107 11.14 -1.69 -1.69
C ARG A 107 9.61 -1.77 -1.78
N LEU A 108 9.02 -1.26 -2.87
CA LEU A 108 7.58 -1.35 -3.13
C LEU A 108 7.14 -2.80 -3.38
N LEU A 109 7.88 -3.56 -4.20
CA LEU A 109 7.62 -5.00 -4.41
C LEU A 109 7.63 -5.79 -3.09
N LEU A 110 8.55 -5.46 -2.19
CA LEU A 110 8.63 -6.06 -0.85
C LEU A 110 7.47 -5.61 0.07
N SER A 111 6.93 -4.40 -0.13
CA SER A 111 5.81 -3.87 0.65
C SER A 111 4.47 -4.49 0.22
N ASP A 112 4.27 -4.73 -1.07
CA ASP A 112 3.07 -5.35 -1.60
C ASP A 112 2.95 -6.83 -1.24
N LYS A 113 4.09 -7.52 -1.05
CA LYS A 113 4.14 -8.91 -0.62
C LYS A 113 3.55 -9.15 0.79
N LYS A 114 3.41 -8.11 1.63
CA LYS A 114 2.65 -8.19 2.89
C LYS A 114 1.13 -8.33 2.68
N ARG A 115 0.62 -8.10 1.45
CA ARG A 115 -0.78 -8.27 1.04
C ARG A 115 -0.97 -9.58 0.24
N GLY A 116 -0.41 -10.70 0.70
CA GLY A 116 -0.90 -12.05 0.40
C GLY A 116 -1.22 -12.44 -1.06
N LEU A 117 -0.54 -11.88 -2.06
CA LEU A 117 -0.71 -12.27 -3.46
C LEU A 117 0.67 -12.53 -4.07
N ASP A 118 0.92 -13.76 -4.50
CA ASP A 118 2.16 -14.17 -5.16
C ASP A 118 2.39 -13.38 -6.45
N PRO A 119 3.58 -12.80 -6.67
CA PRO A 119 3.89 -12.13 -7.93
C PRO A 119 4.29 -13.14 -9.02
N PRO A 120 3.90 -12.94 -10.28
CA PRO A 120 4.39 -13.75 -11.39
C PRO A 120 5.88 -13.47 -11.64
N PRO A 121 6.65 -14.44 -12.15
CA PRO A 121 8.09 -14.28 -12.37
C PRO A 121 8.41 -13.21 -13.43
N PRO A 122 9.53 -12.48 -13.30
CA PRO A 122 9.91 -11.41 -14.21
C PRO A 122 10.26 -11.96 -15.60
N VAL A 123 9.61 -11.40 -16.62
CA VAL A 123 9.79 -11.76 -18.03
C VAL A 123 11.13 -11.18 -18.53
N LYS A 124 11.97 -12.03 -19.15
CA LYS A 124 13.24 -11.63 -19.78
C LYS A 124 13.01 -10.65 -20.95
N PRO A 125 13.94 -9.72 -21.23
CA PRO A 125 13.81 -8.79 -22.34
C PRO A 125 14.05 -9.52 -23.67
N LYS A 126 13.09 -9.40 -24.60
CA LYS A 126 13.29 -9.73 -26.02
C LYS A 126 13.93 -8.53 -26.72
N SER A 127 15.05 -8.80 -27.36
CA SER A 127 15.65 -7.94 -28.38
C SER A 127 14.76 -7.87 -29.62
N SER A 128 14.43 -6.67 -30.08
CA SER A 128 14.20 -6.38 -31.51
C SER A 128 14.40 -4.90 -31.78
N SER A 129 15.24 -4.67 -32.78
CA SER A 129 15.68 -3.41 -33.36
C SER A 129 14.64 -2.72 -34.25
N LEU A 130 14.86 -1.41 -34.45
CA LEU A 130 14.40 -0.52 -35.54
C LEU A 130 12.91 -0.13 -35.59
N ALA A 131 12.60 1.13 -35.26
CA ALA A 131 12.40 2.18 -36.27
C ALA A 131 12.08 3.53 -35.58
N SER A 132 12.75 4.56 -36.09
CA SER A 132 12.61 5.98 -35.76
C SER A 132 11.24 6.54 -36.15
N ASP A 133 10.70 7.50 -35.38
CA ASP A 133 10.58 8.88 -35.84
C ASP A 133 9.81 9.81 -34.85
N LYS A 134 10.55 10.86 -34.46
CA LYS A 134 10.18 12.28 -34.27
C LYS A 134 9.16 12.73 -33.20
N LEU A 135 9.44 13.97 -32.76
CA LEU A 135 8.76 14.88 -31.81
C LEU A 135 9.25 14.68 -30.36
N ASN A 136 9.91 15.60 -29.66
CA ASN A 136 10.06 17.05 -29.80
C ASN A 136 11.44 17.50 -29.31
N GLU A 137 12.07 18.34 -30.11
CA GLU A 137 13.15 19.24 -29.72
C GLU A 137 12.50 20.61 -29.47
N VAL A 138 12.98 21.29 -28.42
CA VAL A 138 12.97 22.75 -28.14
C VAL A 138 12.59 22.98 -26.68
N GLU A 139 13.65 23.08 -25.85
CA GLU A 139 13.84 23.98 -24.70
C GLU A 139 14.78 23.31 -23.68
N LYS A 140 16.09 23.55 -23.83
CA LYS A 140 17.08 23.57 -22.73
C LYS A 140 18.44 24.01 -23.23
N THR A 141 18.58 25.30 -23.49
CA THR A 141 19.89 25.97 -23.61
C THR A 141 19.77 27.37 -23.03
N GLU A 142 19.78 27.52 -21.71
CA GLU A 142 20.22 28.77 -21.05
C GLU A 142 20.41 28.71 -19.52
N ILE A 143 21.03 27.66 -18.95
CA ILE A 143 21.44 27.70 -17.53
C ILE A 143 22.82 27.05 -17.32
N SER A 144 23.88 27.61 -17.91
CA SER A 144 25.25 27.14 -17.58
C SER A 144 26.36 28.21 -17.62
N LYS A 145 26.07 29.49 -17.36
CA LYS A 145 27.11 30.55 -17.39
C LYS A 145 27.32 31.42 -16.15
N ILE A 146 26.75 31.09 -15.00
CA ILE A 146 26.99 31.88 -13.77
C ILE A 146 27.19 30.96 -12.56
N ALA A 147 28.29 30.19 -12.54
CA ALA A 147 28.74 29.51 -11.33
C ALA A 147 30.24 29.18 -11.39
N SER A 148 31.06 30.18 -11.71
CA SER A 148 32.49 30.12 -11.43
C SER A 148 32.94 31.48 -10.97
N ASN A 149 32.96 31.67 -9.65
CA ASN A 149 34.03 32.29 -8.89
C ASN A 149 33.47 32.76 -7.55
N LEU A 150 33.87 32.08 -6.47
CA LEU A 150 34.30 32.65 -5.19
C LEU A 150 34.34 31.52 -4.15
N ARG A 151 35.55 30.97 -3.96
CA ARG A 151 35.94 30.26 -2.74
C ARG A 151 36.94 31.14 -1.98
N HIS A 152 36.88 30.99 -0.65
CA HIS A 152 37.75 31.53 0.40
C HIS A 152 37.44 33.00 0.77
N VAL A 153 37.19 33.36 2.03
CA VAL A 153 38.06 33.16 3.20
C VAL A 153 37.26 33.14 4.54
N HIS A 154 37.63 32.20 5.40
CA HIS A 154 37.74 32.22 6.88
C HIS A 154 36.72 33.02 7.74
N VAL A 155 35.93 32.28 8.54
CA VAL A 155 35.22 32.79 9.72
C VAL A 155 36.02 32.43 10.97
N SER A 156 36.45 33.44 11.72
CA SER A 156 36.86 33.32 13.11
C SER A 156 35.72 33.82 13.99
N ASN A 157 35.28 32.93 14.89
CA ASN A 157 34.31 33.19 15.94
C ASN A 157 34.83 34.27 16.91
N SER A 158 33.98 35.22 17.27
CA SER A 158 34.02 35.81 18.60
C SER A 158 32.64 36.28 19.05
N SER A 159 32.30 35.75 20.21
CA SER A 159 31.19 36.01 21.12
C SER A 159 30.77 37.48 21.20
N ASN A 160 29.47 37.74 21.32
CA ASN A 160 28.96 38.17 22.62
C ASN A 160 27.43 38.24 22.69
N ASN A 161 27.01 37.77 23.85
CA ASN A 161 25.73 37.78 24.53
C ASN A 161 25.09 39.18 24.59
N SER A 162 23.76 39.29 24.48
CA SER A 162 22.97 40.37 25.09
C SER A 162 21.49 40.00 25.13
N GLY A 163 21.02 39.62 26.32
CA GLY A 163 19.62 39.69 26.67
C GLY A 163 19.21 41.12 27.04
N SER A 164 17.92 41.39 26.84
CA SER A 164 17.04 42.32 27.56
C SER A 164 17.62 43.62 28.11
N ASN A 165 17.12 44.75 27.60
CA ASN A 165 16.54 45.77 28.48
C ASN A 165 15.52 46.65 27.75
N LYS A 166 14.45 46.95 28.49
CA LYS A 166 13.31 47.82 28.17
C LYS A 166 13.66 49.29 28.43
N ASN A 167 12.72 50.15 28.00
CA ASN A 167 12.54 51.60 28.24
C ASN A 167 12.93 52.44 27.02
N GLU A 168 12.16 53.43 26.58
CA GLU A 168 10.89 53.99 27.00
C GLU A 168 10.37 54.80 25.80
N VAL A 169 9.05 54.79 25.61
CA VAL A 169 8.38 55.52 24.54
C VAL A 169 8.20 56.97 24.98
N ALA A 170 8.84 57.90 24.28
CA ALA A 170 8.45 59.30 24.24
C ALA A 170 7.96 59.63 22.83
N THR A 171 6.64 59.66 22.69
CA THR A 171 5.92 60.17 21.52
C THR A 171 6.18 61.67 21.35
N THR A 172 6.69 62.07 20.19
CA THR A 172 6.49 63.44 19.69
C THR A 172 6.23 63.38 18.19
N LYS A 173 4.98 63.67 17.82
CA LYS A 173 4.56 63.91 16.44
C LYS A 173 5.19 65.21 15.97
N ILE A 174 5.99 65.20 14.91
CA ILE A 174 6.22 66.39 14.08
C ILE A 174 6.19 65.97 12.61
N SER A 175 5.15 66.45 11.95
CA SER A 175 4.97 66.56 10.50
C SER A 175 6.00 67.52 9.90
N ASN A 176 6.72 67.10 8.86
CA ASN A 176 7.45 68.03 7.99
C ASN A 176 6.99 67.87 6.54
N GLY A 177 6.11 68.79 6.16
CA GLY A 177 5.85 69.15 4.78
C GLY A 177 6.91 70.13 4.27
N PHE A 178 7.11 70.05 2.97
CA PHE A 178 7.92 70.88 2.09
C PHE A 178 7.99 72.37 2.45
N SER A 179 9.19 72.94 2.37
CA SER A 179 9.39 74.32 1.92
C SER A 179 10.77 74.50 1.32
N SER A 180 10.74 75.00 0.08
CA SER A 180 11.84 75.53 -0.72
C SER A 180 12.59 76.65 -0.02
N ASN A 181 13.92 76.66 -0.13
CA ASN A 181 14.69 77.90 -0.15
C ASN A 181 16.03 77.68 -0.88
N SER A 182 16.19 78.43 -1.97
CA SER A 182 17.42 78.57 -2.76
C SER A 182 18.49 79.35 -1.98
N PRO A 183 19.79 79.11 -2.19
CA PRO A 183 20.84 80.04 -1.80
C PRO A 183 21.20 80.98 -2.95
N SER A 184 21.24 82.27 -2.64
CA SER A 184 21.70 83.36 -3.48
C SER A 184 23.23 83.44 -3.54
N SER A 185 23.75 83.66 -4.76
CA SER A 185 25.15 83.96 -5.06
C SER A 185 25.58 85.35 -4.56
N PRO A 186 26.84 85.55 -4.16
CA PRO A 186 27.46 86.87 -4.13
C PRO A 186 28.32 87.08 -5.38
N SER A 187 27.86 87.96 -6.26
CA SER A 187 28.63 88.51 -7.38
C SER A 187 29.61 89.57 -6.84
N THR A 188 30.92 89.33 -6.95
CA THR A 188 31.93 90.40 -6.76
C THR A 188 32.50 90.79 -8.11
N THR A 189 31.97 91.88 -8.65
CA THR A 189 32.48 92.59 -9.82
C THR A 189 33.65 93.46 -9.39
N THR A 190 34.89 93.09 -9.72
CA THR A 190 36.05 93.99 -9.61
C THR A 190 36.14 94.86 -10.86
N THR A 191 35.54 96.05 -10.78
CA THR A 191 35.72 97.12 -11.76
C THR A 191 37.11 97.72 -11.59
N ALA A 192 37.92 97.63 -12.65
CA ALA A 192 39.18 98.34 -12.78
C ALA A 192 38.92 99.86 -12.89
N THR A 193 39.50 100.64 -11.96
CA THR A 193 39.63 102.09 -12.10
C THR A 193 41.11 102.46 -12.13
N ASN A 194 41.53 102.92 -13.32
CA ASN A 194 42.79 103.61 -13.57
C ASN A 194 42.83 104.92 -12.78
N SER A 195 43.86 105.13 -11.98
CA SER A 195 44.34 106.46 -11.62
C SER A 195 45.81 106.59 -12.03
N TYR A 196 46.01 107.51 -12.98
CA TYR A 196 47.28 107.90 -13.58
C TYR A 196 48.10 108.76 -12.58
N PHE A 197 49.37 108.39 -12.43
CA PHE A 197 50.57 109.22 -12.26
C PHE A 197 50.69 110.19 -11.07
N HIS A 198 51.75 109.97 -10.27
CA HIS A 198 52.79 110.97 -10.12
C HIS A 198 54.17 110.31 -10.21
N SER A 199 54.93 110.78 -11.19
CA SER A 199 56.36 110.52 -11.36
C SER A 199 57.12 111.31 -10.30
N ASP A 200 58.04 110.65 -9.61
CA ASP A 200 59.29 111.30 -9.24
C ASP A 200 60.47 110.35 -9.39
N SER A 201 61.49 110.91 -10.01
CA SER A 201 62.70 110.29 -10.51
C SER A 201 63.56 109.70 -9.39
N ASN A 202 64.15 108.52 -9.63
CA ASN A 202 65.62 108.34 -9.74
C ASN A 202 66.02 106.86 -9.50
N CYS A 203 66.47 106.21 -10.58
CA CYS A 203 67.47 105.12 -10.66
C CYS A 203 67.49 104.00 -9.59
N ASN A 204 67.12 102.79 -10.01
CA ASN A 204 67.93 101.57 -9.78
C ASN A 204 67.49 100.44 -10.74
N ASN A 205 68.11 100.41 -11.93
CA ASN A 205 67.77 99.50 -13.04
C ASN A 205 67.96 97.99 -12.68
N ILE A 206 68.72 97.68 -11.62
CA ILE A 206 69.00 96.29 -11.16
C ILE A 206 67.90 95.77 -10.21
N LYS A 207 67.24 96.65 -9.45
CA LYS A 207 66.21 96.25 -8.48
C LYS A 207 64.90 95.91 -9.18
N CYS A 208 64.57 96.65 -10.25
CA CYS A 208 63.40 96.40 -11.09
C CYS A 208 63.51 95.06 -11.85
N THR A 209 64.68 94.73 -12.40
CA THR A 209 64.90 93.45 -13.11
C THR A 209 64.86 92.23 -12.19
N HIS A 210 65.40 92.34 -10.97
CA HIS A 210 65.34 91.25 -9.97
C HIS A 210 63.91 91.01 -9.48
N THR A 211 63.15 92.08 -9.19
CA THR A 211 61.73 91.97 -8.83
C THR A 211 60.90 91.37 -9.97
N ILE A 212 61.15 91.76 -11.23
CA ILE A 212 60.47 91.19 -12.39
C ILE A 212 60.81 89.69 -12.56
N ALA A 213 62.07 89.28 -12.36
CA ALA A 213 62.46 87.87 -12.45
C ALA A 213 61.87 87.02 -11.30
N GLN A 214 61.82 87.57 -10.08
CA GLN A 214 61.22 86.93 -8.93
C GLN A 214 59.70 86.75 -9.10
N LEU A 215 59.01 87.77 -9.61
CA LEU A 215 57.59 87.69 -9.94
C LEU A 215 57.31 86.67 -11.06
N LYS A 216 58.24 86.48 -12.01
CA LYS A 216 58.11 85.42 -13.03
C LYS A 216 58.18 84.03 -12.43
N VAL A 217 59.18 83.77 -11.57
CA VAL A 217 59.31 82.48 -10.88
C VAL A 217 58.10 82.19 -9.98
N GLU A 218 57.63 83.20 -9.27
CA GLU A 218 56.43 83.09 -8.44
C GLU A 218 55.16 82.86 -9.28
N ASN A 219 55.03 83.53 -10.43
CA ASN A 219 53.93 83.32 -11.36
C ASN A 219 53.95 81.90 -11.95
N ASP A 220 55.12 81.37 -12.29
CA ASP A 220 55.27 80.01 -12.82
C ASP A 220 55.01 78.95 -11.72
N LYS A 221 55.39 79.23 -10.47
CA LYS A 221 55.03 78.41 -9.31
C LYS A 221 53.51 78.39 -9.09
N LEU A 222 52.85 79.56 -9.11
CA LEU A 222 51.40 79.66 -8.97
C LEU A 222 50.66 78.97 -10.11
N LYS A 223 51.19 79.03 -11.35
CA LYS A 223 50.64 78.26 -12.48
C LYS A 223 50.75 76.76 -12.26
N LEU A 224 51.88 76.27 -11.74
CA LEU A 224 52.06 74.85 -11.44
C LEU A 224 51.11 74.40 -10.32
N GLU A 225 50.97 75.20 -9.26
CA GLU A 225 50.04 74.92 -8.16
C GLU A 225 48.58 74.96 -8.63
N LEU A 226 48.22 75.88 -9.52
CA LEU A 226 46.88 75.95 -10.12
C LEU A 226 46.62 74.73 -11.02
N ALA A 227 47.58 74.33 -11.84
CA ALA A 227 47.49 73.11 -12.64
C ALA A 227 47.33 71.87 -11.73
N GLN A 228 48.09 71.79 -10.64
CA GLN A 228 47.99 70.70 -9.67
C GLN A 228 46.65 70.71 -8.92
N SER A 229 46.12 71.87 -8.56
CA SER A 229 44.80 72.02 -7.94
C SER A 229 43.69 71.58 -8.89
N SER A 230 43.77 71.95 -10.17
CA SER A 230 42.81 71.53 -11.20
C SER A 230 42.84 70.02 -11.45
N ALA A 231 44.03 69.40 -11.40
CA ALA A 231 44.18 67.95 -11.50
C ALA A 231 43.53 67.23 -10.31
N ARG A 232 43.78 67.70 -9.08
CA ARG A 232 43.14 67.16 -7.87
C ARG A 232 41.62 67.34 -7.88
N ALA A 233 41.12 68.48 -8.36
CA ALA A 233 39.68 68.70 -8.51
C ALA A 233 39.05 67.68 -9.47
N LYS A 234 39.73 67.35 -10.57
CA LYS A 234 39.30 66.33 -11.52
C LYS A 234 39.35 64.91 -10.94
N GLU A 235 40.37 64.59 -10.14
CA GLU A 235 40.43 63.32 -9.41
C GLU A 235 39.23 63.16 -8.46
N TRP A 236 38.89 64.22 -7.71
CA TRP A 236 37.73 64.22 -6.82
C TRP A 236 36.41 64.13 -7.59
N GLU A 237 36.31 64.78 -8.75
CA GLU A 237 35.15 64.67 -9.63
C GLU A 237 34.96 63.22 -10.13
N VAL A 238 36.04 62.57 -10.55
CA VAL A 238 36.03 61.16 -10.97
C VAL A 238 35.67 60.24 -9.81
N GLU A 239 36.24 60.46 -8.62
CA GLU A 239 35.93 59.66 -7.43
C GLU A 239 34.47 59.83 -7.01
N MET A 240 33.95 61.06 -7.02
CA MET A 240 32.54 61.35 -6.75
C MET A 240 31.63 60.62 -7.73
N GLN A 241 31.98 60.62 -9.02
CA GLN A 241 31.22 59.89 -10.03
C GLN A 241 31.30 58.37 -9.83
N SER A 242 32.47 57.84 -9.44
CA SER A 242 32.65 56.42 -9.10
C SER A 242 31.78 56.03 -7.90
N LEU A 243 31.75 56.85 -6.86
CA LEU A 243 30.92 56.62 -5.67
C LEU A 243 29.43 56.67 -6.00
N ARG A 244 28.99 57.61 -6.84
CA ARG A 244 27.61 57.66 -7.35
C ARG A 244 27.24 56.37 -8.09
N ASN A 245 28.10 55.90 -8.99
CA ASN A 245 27.86 54.66 -9.73
C ASN A 245 27.82 53.44 -8.79
N LYS A 246 28.70 53.38 -7.79
CA LYS A 246 28.69 52.32 -6.77
C LYS A 246 27.40 52.35 -5.93
N ASN A 247 26.95 53.52 -5.52
CA ASN A 247 25.72 53.67 -4.75
C ASN A 247 24.48 53.28 -5.58
N ALA A 248 24.44 53.64 -6.86
CA ALA A 248 23.39 53.19 -7.78
C ALA A 248 23.38 51.66 -7.92
N LEU A 249 24.54 51.03 -8.12
CA LEU A 249 24.65 49.58 -8.20
C LEU A 249 24.19 48.90 -6.91
N LEU A 250 24.60 49.41 -5.74
CA LEU A 250 24.16 48.88 -4.45
C LEU A 250 22.64 48.95 -4.30
N THR A 251 22.04 50.07 -4.69
CA THR A 251 20.58 50.25 -4.67
C THR A 251 19.88 49.21 -5.56
N THR A 252 20.34 49.02 -6.80
CA THR A 252 19.79 47.98 -7.70
C THR A 252 19.96 46.58 -7.14
N THR A 253 21.15 46.22 -6.63
CA THR A 253 21.35 44.89 -6.02
C THR A 253 20.48 44.67 -4.79
N LEU A 254 20.17 45.74 -4.04
CA LEU A 254 19.28 45.67 -2.89
C LEU A 254 17.83 45.44 -3.34
N GLU A 255 17.37 46.15 -4.37
CA GLU A 255 16.05 45.94 -4.98
C GLU A 255 15.89 44.52 -5.53
N GLU A 256 16.88 44.02 -6.27
CA GLU A 256 16.91 42.63 -6.77
C GLU A 256 16.87 41.62 -5.61
N SER A 257 17.60 41.88 -4.52
CA SER A 257 17.56 41.02 -3.34
C SER A 257 16.18 41.01 -2.66
N HIS A 258 15.50 42.17 -2.63
CA HIS A 258 14.16 42.31 -2.11
C HIS A 258 13.14 41.53 -2.98
N GLU A 259 13.24 41.63 -4.30
CA GLU A 259 12.42 40.85 -5.22
C GLU A 259 12.63 39.34 -5.07
N ASN A 260 13.87 38.89 -4.91
CA ASN A 260 14.17 37.48 -4.69
C ASN A 260 13.55 36.96 -3.37
N VAL A 261 13.63 37.74 -2.28
CA VAL A 261 12.96 37.40 -1.01
C VAL A 261 11.44 37.28 -1.20
N GLU A 262 10.83 38.20 -1.97
CA GLU A 262 9.40 38.13 -2.28
C GLU A 262 9.03 36.92 -3.14
N GLN A 263 9.88 36.54 -4.10
CA GLN A 263 9.69 35.32 -4.88
C GLN A 263 9.74 34.07 -3.98
N TRP A 264 10.69 34.00 -3.05
CA TRP A 264 10.79 32.88 -2.12
C TRP A 264 9.60 32.82 -1.17
N ARG A 265 9.08 33.98 -0.72
CA ARG A 265 7.83 34.04 0.05
C ARG A 265 6.65 33.47 -0.72
N LYS A 266 6.51 33.82 -2.00
CA LYS A 266 5.45 33.27 -2.88
C LYS A 266 5.60 31.76 -3.09
N GLN A 267 6.81 31.28 -3.32
CA GLN A 267 7.07 29.84 -3.45
C GLN A 267 6.73 29.09 -2.16
N LEU A 268 7.11 29.64 -1.00
CA LEU A 268 6.77 29.06 0.29
C LEU A 268 5.25 29.00 0.48
N ALA A 269 4.52 30.07 0.12
CA ALA A 269 3.06 30.08 0.17
C ALA A 269 2.43 29.01 -0.74
N SER A 270 2.95 28.85 -1.97
CA SER A 270 2.51 27.79 -2.89
C SER A 270 2.74 26.39 -2.31
N TYR A 271 3.90 26.14 -1.70
CA TYR A 271 4.18 24.85 -1.07
C TYR A 271 3.31 24.62 0.17
N THR A 272 3.00 25.66 0.95
CA THR A 272 2.07 25.51 2.08
C THR A 272 0.66 25.17 1.63
N ASP A 273 0.19 25.75 0.54
CA ASP A 273 -1.12 25.45 -0.04
C ASP A 273 -1.15 24.03 -0.63
N GLU A 274 -0.09 23.61 -1.32
CA GLU A 274 0.04 22.24 -1.83
C GLU A 274 0.08 21.20 -0.69
N ILE A 275 0.78 21.50 0.40
CA ILE A 275 0.79 20.65 1.60
C ILE A 275 -0.62 20.58 2.21
N ALA A 276 -1.35 21.70 2.28
CA ALA A 276 -2.73 21.71 2.79
C ALA A 276 -3.65 20.84 1.92
N LEU A 277 -3.57 20.98 0.59
CA LEU A 277 -4.34 20.18 -0.35
C LEU A 277 -4.00 18.68 -0.26
N ASN A 278 -2.71 18.35 -0.12
CA ASN A 278 -2.27 16.96 0.03
C ASN A 278 -2.75 16.36 1.36
N ARG A 279 -2.82 17.14 2.44
CA ARG A 279 -3.41 16.71 3.72
C ARG A 279 -4.90 16.41 3.59
N GLU A 280 -5.64 17.24 2.85
CA GLU A 280 -7.07 16.99 2.58
C GLU A 280 -7.27 15.71 1.76
N LYS A 281 -6.46 15.49 0.73
CA LYS A 281 -6.49 14.23 -0.06
C LYS A 281 -6.18 13.01 0.81
N ILE A 282 -5.21 13.11 1.73
CA ILE A 282 -4.90 12.02 2.67
C ILE A 282 -6.10 11.74 3.57
N ALA A 283 -6.73 12.77 4.14
CA ALA A 283 -7.91 12.61 4.98
C ALA A 283 -9.09 11.95 4.24
N GLU A 284 -9.30 12.29 2.96
CA GLU A 284 -10.33 11.64 2.14
C GLU A 284 -10.01 10.18 1.85
N VAL A 285 -8.74 9.85 1.57
CA VAL A 285 -8.31 8.44 1.40
C VAL A 285 -8.50 7.66 2.70
N GLU A 286 -8.18 8.23 3.86
CA GLU A 286 -8.41 7.60 5.17
C GLU A 286 -9.90 7.33 5.41
N ARG A 287 -10.78 8.30 5.10
CA ARG A 287 -12.24 8.13 5.19
C ARG A 287 -12.77 7.04 4.26
N LEU A 288 -12.27 6.97 3.03
CA LEU A 288 -12.63 5.92 2.08
C LEU A 288 -12.14 4.54 2.54
N GLN A 289 -10.96 4.49 3.17
CA GLN A 289 -10.41 3.25 3.71
C GLN A 289 -11.23 2.72 4.90
N GLU A 290 -11.73 3.61 5.78
CA GLU A 290 -12.67 3.25 6.84
C GLU A 290 -13.98 2.69 6.28
N SER A 291 -14.56 3.35 5.28
CA SER A 291 -15.78 2.87 4.61
C SER A 291 -15.56 1.52 3.92
N LEU A 292 -14.40 1.32 3.28
CA LEU A 292 -14.03 0.04 2.68
C LEU A 292 -13.96 -1.07 3.75
N LEU A 293 -13.34 -0.80 4.90
CA LEU A 293 -13.25 -1.78 6.00
C LEU A 293 -14.64 -2.15 6.56
N GLU A 294 -15.54 -1.18 6.67
CA GLU A 294 -16.92 -1.41 7.09
C GLU A 294 -17.66 -2.30 6.09
N THR A 295 -17.54 -1.99 4.78
CA THR A 295 -18.18 -2.81 3.74
C THR A 295 -17.61 -4.24 3.67
N GLN A 296 -16.30 -4.41 3.87
CA GLN A 296 -15.67 -5.73 3.97
C GLN A 296 -16.19 -6.53 5.17
N SER A 297 -16.36 -5.88 6.33
CA SER A 297 -16.92 -6.52 7.53
C SER A 297 -18.36 -6.97 7.31
N ARG A 298 -19.18 -6.10 6.68
CA ARG A 298 -20.57 -6.44 6.30
C ARG A 298 -20.63 -7.57 5.28
N LEU A 299 -19.72 -7.62 4.31
CA LEU A 299 -19.65 -8.72 3.34
C LEU A 299 -19.32 -10.05 4.05
N ALA A 300 -18.32 -10.05 4.94
CA ALA A 300 -17.95 -11.24 5.71
C ALA A 300 -19.08 -11.73 6.65
N GLU A 301 -19.94 -10.84 7.12
CA GLU A 301 -21.14 -11.20 7.88
C GLU A 301 -22.20 -11.84 6.98
N VAL A 302 -22.46 -11.26 5.81
CA VAL A 302 -23.41 -11.81 4.82
C VAL A 302 -22.95 -13.20 4.34
N GLU A 303 -21.66 -13.39 4.09
CA GLU A 303 -21.09 -14.69 3.71
C GLU A 303 -21.29 -15.74 4.81
N ARG A 304 -21.04 -15.40 6.08
CA ARG A 304 -21.32 -16.29 7.21
C ARG A 304 -22.79 -16.68 7.29
N ASN A 305 -23.69 -15.69 7.17
CA ASN A 305 -25.13 -15.92 7.21
C ASN A 305 -25.60 -16.78 6.04
N SER A 306 -25.03 -16.59 4.84
CA SER A 306 -25.29 -17.43 3.67
C SER A 306 -24.84 -18.86 3.90
N ASN A 307 -23.65 -19.07 4.46
CA ASN A 307 -23.13 -20.40 4.78
C ASN A 307 -24.00 -21.11 5.82
N ILE A 308 -24.44 -20.41 6.88
CA ILE A 308 -25.35 -20.97 7.88
C ILE A 308 -26.66 -21.42 7.21
N LYS A 309 -27.30 -20.54 6.42
CA LYS A 309 -28.53 -20.88 5.69
C LYS A 309 -28.33 -22.05 4.72
N GLN A 310 -27.16 -22.15 4.08
CA GLN A 310 -26.85 -23.27 3.21
C GLN A 310 -26.76 -24.58 4.00
N THR A 311 -26.11 -24.59 5.16
CA THR A 311 -26.06 -25.78 6.03
C THR A 311 -27.43 -26.19 6.55
N GLU A 312 -28.28 -25.23 6.92
CA GLU A 312 -29.66 -25.49 7.32
C GLU A 312 -30.46 -26.11 6.17
N LEU A 313 -30.32 -25.58 4.94
CA LEU A 313 -30.96 -26.15 3.76
C LEU A 313 -30.50 -27.59 3.50
N ASP A 314 -29.22 -27.89 3.66
CA ASP A 314 -28.69 -29.24 3.48
C ASP A 314 -29.20 -30.20 4.56
N GLN A 315 -29.32 -29.74 5.80
CA GLN A 315 -29.95 -30.51 6.89
C GLN A 315 -31.43 -30.77 6.59
N LEU A 316 -32.19 -29.76 6.17
CA LEU A 316 -33.60 -29.91 5.78
C LEU A 316 -33.77 -30.87 4.59
N ARG A 317 -32.85 -30.83 3.62
CA ARG A 317 -32.85 -31.78 2.50
C ARG A 317 -32.59 -33.21 2.97
N SER A 318 -31.67 -33.40 3.92
CA SER A 318 -31.40 -34.73 4.49
C SER A 318 -32.63 -35.28 5.22
N THR A 319 -33.23 -34.48 6.10
CA THR A 319 -34.43 -34.90 6.86
C THR A 319 -35.62 -35.16 5.95
N TYR A 320 -35.80 -34.35 4.90
CA TYR A 320 -36.81 -34.60 3.87
C TYR A 320 -36.60 -35.95 3.17
N ASN A 321 -35.36 -36.28 2.78
CA ASN A 321 -35.06 -37.55 2.14
C ASN A 321 -35.29 -38.75 3.07
N ASP A 322 -34.97 -38.62 4.35
CA ASP A 322 -35.22 -39.66 5.34
C ASP A 322 -36.71 -39.88 5.59
N LEU A 323 -37.49 -38.80 5.71
CA LEU A 323 -38.95 -38.86 5.79
C LEU A 323 -39.54 -39.54 4.56
N LYS A 324 -39.05 -39.20 3.36
CA LYS A 324 -39.48 -39.82 2.10
C LYS A 324 -39.18 -41.33 2.06
N ARG A 325 -38.03 -41.76 2.58
CA ARG A 325 -37.70 -43.19 2.72
C ARG A 325 -38.60 -43.89 3.72
N GLN A 326 -38.91 -43.24 4.84
CA GLN A 326 -39.81 -43.77 5.85
C GLN A 326 -41.23 -43.94 5.31
N ASP A 327 -41.73 -42.96 4.57
CA ASP A 327 -43.03 -43.01 3.91
C ASP A 327 -43.12 -44.20 2.93
N LEU A 328 -42.09 -44.40 2.10
CA LEU A 328 -42.04 -45.54 1.18
C LEU A 328 -42.04 -46.89 1.92
N ARG A 329 -41.30 -46.99 3.04
CA ARG A 329 -41.30 -48.18 3.89
C ARG A 329 -42.68 -48.41 4.53
N ASN A 330 -43.34 -47.36 5.01
CA ASN A 330 -44.68 -47.44 5.57
C ASN A 330 -45.69 -47.90 4.50
N GLN A 331 -45.58 -47.39 3.27
CA GLN A 331 -46.42 -47.82 2.16
C GLN A 331 -46.20 -49.31 1.83
N GLN A 332 -44.96 -49.78 1.86
CA GLN A 332 -44.64 -51.20 1.67
C GLN A 332 -45.18 -52.08 2.81
N SER A 333 -45.05 -51.65 4.07
CA SER A 333 -45.63 -52.35 5.21
C SER A 333 -47.16 -52.41 5.11
N SER A 334 -47.80 -51.32 4.68
CA SER A 334 -49.25 -51.25 4.49
C SER A 334 -49.74 -52.19 3.38
N SER A 335 -49.04 -52.26 2.24
CA SER A 335 -49.39 -53.20 1.17
C SER A 335 -49.21 -54.66 1.59
N MET A 336 -48.16 -54.97 2.37
CA MET A 336 -47.95 -56.30 2.94
C MET A 336 -49.05 -56.68 3.92
N LEU A 337 -49.43 -55.77 4.84
CA LEU A 337 -50.54 -55.97 5.77
C LEU A 337 -51.84 -56.25 5.01
N GLN A 338 -52.16 -55.48 3.96
CA GLN A 338 -53.35 -55.70 3.16
C GLN A 338 -53.36 -57.09 2.47
N SER A 339 -52.20 -57.56 2.01
CA SER A 339 -52.07 -58.90 1.43
C SER A 339 -52.31 -59.99 2.47
N LEU A 340 -51.69 -59.86 3.66
CA LEU A 340 -51.87 -60.79 4.77
C LEU A 340 -53.32 -60.79 5.28
N GLU A 341 -53.99 -59.64 5.33
CA GLU A 341 -55.41 -59.54 5.71
C GLU A 341 -56.32 -60.27 4.71
N LYS A 342 -56.04 -60.16 3.41
CA LYS A 342 -56.77 -60.88 2.36
C LYS A 342 -56.56 -62.39 2.50
N GLU A 343 -55.32 -62.83 2.69
CA GLU A 343 -55.00 -64.24 2.90
C GLU A 343 -55.65 -64.79 4.17
N ASN A 344 -55.57 -64.06 5.28
CA ASN A 344 -56.20 -64.46 6.54
C ASN A 344 -57.73 -64.55 6.40
N SER A 345 -58.35 -63.63 5.64
CA SER A 345 -59.78 -63.68 5.32
C SER A 345 -60.13 -64.91 4.47
N ARG A 346 -59.29 -65.28 3.51
CA ARG A 346 -59.43 -66.50 2.71
C ARG A 346 -59.30 -67.75 3.58
N LEU A 347 -58.26 -67.84 4.39
CA LEU A 347 -58.06 -68.97 5.32
C LEU A 347 -59.23 -69.12 6.30
N LYS A 348 -59.82 -68.00 6.76
CA LYS A 348 -61.05 -68.02 7.59
C LYS A 348 -62.28 -68.52 6.84
N LEU A 349 -62.36 -68.34 5.52
CA LEU A 349 -63.43 -68.91 4.69
C LEU A 349 -63.19 -70.41 4.50
N ASP A 350 -61.98 -70.81 4.11
CA ASP A 350 -61.60 -72.21 3.92
C ASP A 350 -61.83 -73.03 5.21
N LEU A 351 -61.46 -72.49 6.38
CA LEU A 351 -61.75 -73.11 7.68
C LEU A 351 -63.25 -73.26 7.95
N ARG A 352 -64.07 -72.29 7.54
CA ARG A 352 -65.53 -72.34 7.70
C ARG A 352 -66.14 -73.43 6.82
N ASP A 353 -65.67 -73.54 5.57
CA ASP A 353 -66.17 -74.52 4.63
C ASP A 353 -65.73 -75.94 5.02
N LEU A 354 -64.48 -76.13 5.45
CA LEU A 354 -64.02 -77.39 6.04
C LEU A 354 -64.80 -77.78 7.28
N LYS A 355 -65.14 -76.81 8.16
CA LYS A 355 -65.97 -77.07 9.33
C LYS A 355 -67.38 -77.52 8.95
N ARG A 356 -68.00 -76.91 7.94
CA ARG A 356 -69.31 -77.34 7.42
C ARG A 356 -69.27 -78.74 6.82
N GLU A 357 -68.22 -79.06 6.06
CA GLU A 357 -68.03 -80.40 5.49
C GLU A 357 -67.88 -81.44 6.60
N LEU A 358 -67.08 -81.15 7.63
CA LEU A 358 -66.92 -82.02 8.79
C LEU A 358 -68.24 -82.22 9.54
N GLU A 359 -69.01 -81.15 9.79
CA GLU A 359 -70.34 -81.23 10.40
C GLU A 359 -71.30 -82.08 9.55
N GLY A 360 -71.27 -81.93 8.21
CA GLY A 360 -72.04 -82.73 7.27
C GLY A 360 -71.67 -84.22 7.32
N GLN A 361 -70.37 -84.54 7.35
CA GLN A 361 -69.88 -85.92 7.50
C GLN A 361 -70.28 -86.51 8.87
N GLN A 362 -70.17 -85.73 9.94
CA GLN A 362 -70.61 -86.13 11.29
C GLN A 362 -72.11 -86.45 11.32
N GLN A 363 -72.93 -85.64 10.63
CA GLN A 363 -74.38 -85.86 10.51
C GLN A 363 -74.71 -87.11 9.66
N GLN A 364 -73.98 -87.35 8.57
CA GLN A 364 -74.11 -88.58 7.77
C GLN A 364 -73.70 -89.84 8.55
N LEU A 365 -72.59 -89.79 9.29
CA LEU A 365 -72.18 -90.89 10.17
C LEU A 365 -73.24 -91.17 11.23
N SER A 366 -73.86 -90.13 11.79
CA SER A 366 -74.93 -90.26 12.78
C SER A 366 -76.19 -90.88 12.19
N SER A 367 -76.63 -90.45 10.99
CA SER A 367 -77.79 -91.03 10.31
C SER A 367 -77.55 -92.47 9.87
N SER A 368 -76.35 -92.78 9.38
CA SER A 368 -75.92 -94.14 9.06
C SER A 368 -75.91 -95.02 10.31
N THR A 369 -75.34 -94.55 11.42
CA THR A 369 -75.37 -95.25 12.72
C THR A 369 -76.79 -95.52 13.19
N ASN A 370 -77.70 -94.54 13.08
CA ASN A 370 -79.12 -94.72 13.41
C ASN A 370 -79.82 -95.72 12.47
N SER A 371 -79.50 -95.70 11.18
CA SER A 371 -80.01 -96.67 10.21
C SER A 371 -79.52 -98.10 10.52
N PHE A 372 -78.22 -98.25 10.82
CA PHE A 372 -77.66 -99.52 11.28
C PHE A 372 -78.30 -99.99 12.59
N ALA A 373 -78.54 -99.09 13.55
CA ALA A 373 -79.25 -99.41 14.79
C ALA A 373 -80.68 -99.89 14.52
N SER A 374 -81.42 -99.22 13.61
CA SER A 374 -82.77 -99.64 13.20
C SER A 374 -82.76 -101.00 12.49
N ASN A 375 -81.83 -101.23 11.57
CA ASN A 375 -81.67 -102.52 10.90
C ASN A 375 -81.26 -103.63 11.87
N ARG A 376 -80.36 -103.34 12.82
CA ARG A 376 -80.01 -104.27 13.91
C ARG A 376 -81.24 -104.63 14.74
N ALA A 377 -82.09 -103.66 15.10
CA ALA A 377 -83.33 -103.92 15.82
C ALA A 377 -84.28 -104.82 15.01
N LYS A 378 -84.45 -104.58 13.70
CA LYS A 378 -85.24 -105.47 12.82
C LYS A 378 -84.69 -106.90 12.77
N VAL A 379 -83.37 -107.05 12.67
CA VAL A 379 -82.70 -108.36 12.69
C VAL A 379 -82.93 -109.05 14.03
N GLN A 380 -82.85 -108.33 15.15
CA GLN A 380 -83.18 -108.87 16.47
C GLN A 380 -84.63 -109.36 16.53
N THR A 381 -85.59 -108.58 16.03
CA THR A 381 -87.00 -109.01 15.97
C THR A 381 -87.19 -110.26 15.10
N LEU A 382 -86.54 -110.33 13.93
CA LEU A 382 -86.58 -111.54 13.09
C LEU A 382 -85.94 -112.74 13.80
N GLN A 383 -84.84 -112.53 14.52
CA GLN A 383 -84.19 -113.57 15.31
C GLN A 383 -85.10 -114.07 16.45
N GLU A 384 -85.81 -113.16 17.12
CA GLU A 384 -86.84 -113.51 18.13
C GLU A 384 -87.98 -114.31 17.50
N GLN A 385 -88.47 -113.92 16.31
CA GLN A 385 -89.49 -114.66 15.57
C GLN A 385 -89.03 -116.07 15.16
N ILE A 386 -87.80 -116.20 14.65
CA ILE A 386 -87.23 -117.51 14.32
C ILE A 386 -87.10 -118.37 15.57
N SER A 387 -86.61 -117.79 16.68
CA SER A 387 -86.49 -118.49 17.96
C SER A 387 -87.85 -118.98 18.45
N HIS A 388 -88.89 -118.15 18.32
CA HIS A 388 -90.27 -118.56 18.60
C HIS A 388 -90.74 -119.71 17.70
N LYS A 389 -90.47 -119.64 16.39
CA LYS A 389 -90.82 -120.70 15.44
C LYS A 389 -90.06 -122.01 15.69
N ILE A 390 -88.80 -121.92 16.10
CA ILE A 390 -88.00 -123.08 16.52
C ILE A 390 -88.62 -123.71 17.77
N ASN A 391 -89.03 -122.91 18.75
CA ASN A 391 -89.70 -123.42 19.95
C ASN A 391 -91.05 -124.09 19.60
N GLU A 392 -91.86 -123.50 18.72
CA GLU A 392 -93.08 -124.15 18.21
C GLU A 392 -92.77 -125.48 17.49
N LEU A 393 -91.69 -125.55 16.70
CA LEU A 393 -91.25 -126.78 16.05
C LEU A 393 -90.78 -127.82 17.06
N TYR A 394 -90.06 -127.43 18.11
CA TYR A 394 -89.71 -128.31 19.22
C TYR A 394 -90.97 -128.83 19.91
N GLU A 395 -91.95 -127.98 20.17
CA GLU A 395 -93.22 -128.37 20.80
C GLU A 395 -94.03 -129.32 19.89
N MET A 396 -94.09 -129.07 18.58
CA MET A 396 -94.69 -130.02 17.63
C MET A 396 -93.92 -131.33 17.53
N ASN A 397 -92.58 -131.29 17.61
CA ASN A 397 -91.76 -132.49 17.62
C ASN A 397 -91.96 -133.30 18.90
N ASP A 398 -92.09 -132.64 20.05
CA ASP A 398 -92.44 -133.26 21.32
C ASP A 398 -93.84 -133.89 21.26
N GLN A 399 -94.82 -133.20 20.67
CA GLN A 399 -96.17 -133.76 20.40
C GLN A 399 -96.13 -134.97 19.45
N LEU A 400 -95.28 -134.93 18.40
CA LEU A 400 -95.04 -136.06 17.50
C LEU A 400 -94.37 -137.24 18.23
N ALA A 401 -93.43 -136.95 19.13
CA ALA A 401 -92.78 -137.96 19.95
C ALA A 401 -93.76 -138.61 20.94
N GLU A 402 -94.65 -137.83 21.58
CA GLU A 402 -95.74 -138.35 22.42
C GLU A 402 -96.72 -139.23 21.63
N GLN A 403 -97.08 -138.83 20.40
CA GLN A 403 -97.92 -139.65 19.51
C GLN A 403 -97.23 -140.97 19.12
N LEU A 404 -95.93 -140.96 18.83
CA LEU A 404 -95.15 -142.18 18.53
C LEU A 404 -95.02 -143.10 19.75
N GLN A 405 -95.02 -142.55 20.96
CA GLN A 405 -94.98 -143.31 22.22
C GLN A 405 -96.35 -143.94 22.58
N MET A 406 -97.46 -143.48 22.00
CA MET A 406 -98.78 -144.12 22.10
C MET A 406 -98.98 -145.31 21.14
N PHE A 407 -98.06 -145.54 20.18
CA PHE A 407 -98.12 -146.66 19.22
C PHE A 407 -97.07 -147.76 19.48
N SER A 408 -96.30 -147.69 20.57
CA SER A 408 -95.47 -148.78 21.10
C SER A 408 -96.07 -149.34 22.37
#